data_AF-A0A433Q482-F1
#
_entry.id   AF-A0A433Q482-F1
#
_cell.length_a   1.000
_cell.length_b   1.000
_cell.length_c   1.000
_cell.angle_alpha   90.00
_cell.angle_beta   90.00
_cell.angle_gamma   90.00
#
_symmetry.space_group_name_H-M   'P 1'
#
loop_
_entity.id
_entity.type
_entity.pdbx_description
1 polymer ?
#
loop_
_entity_poly.entity_id
_entity_poly.type
_entity_poly.pdbx_seq_one_letter_code
_entity_poly.pdbx_strand_id
1 'polypeptide(L)'
;MNCLHTLVTSSTLTSPPHIFPLSSHTATKHPILTIAPNCLSCGKIICTLEGPGPCTFCGTPVLSRDQQHALITEAKRKRAEEAQARQRAASKKAKAPGAGGGTVAYSAKLSGAVIPRKTEEVDWEEEERKEAERLSLAEAHKERLLEFDRTSAKRSKVI
;
A
#
# COMPACT_ATOMS: atom_id res chain seq x y z
N MET A 1 54.48 7.60 21.64
CA MET A 1 53.23 7.15 20.99
C MET A 1 52.23 6.76 22.07
N ASN A 2 50.98 7.21 21.93
CA ASN A 2 49.72 6.64 22.44
C ASN A 2 48.79 7.73 23.00
N CYS A 3 47.97 8.27 22.11
CA CYS A 3 46.77 9.04 22.43
C CYS A 3 45.66 8.06 22.85
N LEU A 4 45.16 8.20 24.09
CA LEU A 4 43.88 7.65 24.52
C LEU A 4 43.10 8.81 25.13
N HIS A 5 42.31 9.48 24.30
CA HIS A 5 41.24 10.36 24.74
C HIS A 5 39.91 9.74 24.29
N THR A 6 39.25 9.17 25.30
CA THR A 6 37.82 9.03 25.54
C THR A 6 36.89 9.60 24.46
N LEU A 7 36.15 8.71 23.80
CA LEU A 7 34.98 9.03 23.00
C LEU A 7 33.81 9.38 23.93
N VAL A 8 33.49 10.67 24.04
CA VAL A 8 32.19 11.14 24.50
C VAL A 8 31.33 11.34 23.25
N THR A 9 30.53 10.33 22.89
CA THR A 9 29.47 10.47 21.88
C THR A 9 28.22 10.99 22.57
N SER A 10 28.06 12.31 22.55
CA SER A 10 26.83 12.97 22.98
C SER A 10 25.93 13.31 21.80
N SER A 11 24.64 13.14 22.06
CA SER A 11 23.52 13.93 21.53
C SER A 11 22.83 13.43 20.27
N THR A 12 21.82 12.61 20.53
CA THR A 12 20.53 12.62 19.84
C THR A 12 19.96 14.05 19.77
N LEU A 13 19.68 14.53 18.55
CA LEU A 13 18.65 15.56 18.31
C LEU A 13 17.77 15.06 17.18
N THR A 14 16.76 14.28 17.57
CA THR A 14 15.52 14.13 16.81
C THR A 14 14.88 15.51 16.73
N SER A 15 14.91 16.13 15.55
CA SER A 15 14.14 17.34 15.28
C SER A 15 12.67 16.97 15.06
N PRO A 16 11.72 17.74 15.63
CA PRO A 16 10.29 17.52 15.42
C PRO A 16 9.89 17.82 13.97
N PRO A 17 8.88 17.12 13.40
CA PRO A 17 8.38 17.45 12.07
C PRO A 17 7.79 18.86 12.07
N HIS A 18 8.35 19.68 11.20
CA HIS A 18 8.01 21.08 10.96
C HIS A 18 6.50 21.34 11.06
N ILE A 19 6.12 22.10 12.10
CA ILE A 19 4.91 22.91 12.10
C ILE A 19 5.12 23.94 10.97
N PHE A 20 4.58 23.65 9.80
CA PHE A 20 4.65 24.57 8.66
C PHE A 20 3.92 25.86 9.04
N PRO A 21 4.58 27.03 8.99
CA PRO A 21 3.89 28.28 9.23
C PRO A 21 2.88 28.47 8.10
N LEU A 22 1.67 28.93 8.45
CA LEU A 22 0.69 29.43 7.49
C LEU A 22 1.33 30.60 6.71
N SER A 23 2.02 30.25 5.63
CA SER A 23 2.66 31.21 4.75
C SER A 23 1.62 31.66 3.74
N SER A 24 1.32 32.96 3.71
CA SER A 24 0.63 33.62 2.61
C SER A 24 1.20 33.14 1.28
N HIS A 25 0.37 32.42 0.51
CA HIS A 25 0.76 31.76 -0.74
C HIS A 25 0.96 32.80 -1.85
N THR A 26 2.20 33.29 -1.96
CA THR A 26 2.66 33.95 -3.17
C THR A 26 3.11 32.87 -4.17
N ALA A 27 2.71 33.01 -5.44
CA ALA A 27 2.93 32.01 -6.51
C ALA A 27 4.41 31.67 -6.77
N THR A 28 5.36 32.40 -6.18
CA THR A 28 6.80 32.21 -6.36
C THR A 28 7.40 31.11 -5.48
N LYS A 29 6.71 30.68 -4.41
CA LYS A 29 7.27 29.73 -3.43
C LYS A 29 7.10 28.27 -3.81
N HIS A 30 6.07 27.96 -4.61
CA HIS A 30 5.68 26.59 -4.94
C HIS A 30 5.37 26.52 -6.43
N PRO A 31 5.60 25.38 -7.09
CA PRO A 31 5.23 25.23 -8.48
C PRO A 31 3.72 25.46 -8.65
N ILE A 32 3.37 26.13 -9.76
CA ILE A 32 1.99 26.40 -10.13
C ILE A 32 1.34 25.10 -10.58
N LEU A 33 0.04 24.94 -10.29
CA LEU A 33 -0.71 23.78 -10.74
C LEU A 33 -0.81 23.80 -12.28
N THR A 34 -0.27 22.77 -12.94
CA THR A 34 -0.21 22.71 -14.41
C THR A 34 -1.57 22.53 -15.08
N ILE A 35 -2.49 21.85 -14.40
CA ILE A 35 -3.84 21.57 -14.90
C ILE A 35 -4.74 22.81 -14.85
N ALA A 36 -4.63 23.61 -13.78
CA ALA A 36 -5.45 24.80 -13.60
C ALA A 36 -4.64 25.87 -12.82
N PRO A 37 -3.89 26.72 -13.53
CA PRO A 37 -3.00 27.70 -12.90
C PRO A 37 -3.77 28.84 -12.23
N ASN A 38 -4.99 29.12 -12.68
CA ASN A 38 -5.85 30.18 -12.16
C ASN A 38 -7.27 29.67 -11.89
N CYS A 39 -7.93 30.25 -10.88
CA CYS A 39 -9.36 30.10 -10.69
C CYS A 39 -10.10 30.99 -11.70
N LEU A 40 -10.99 30.40 -12.49
CA LEU A 40 -11.76 31.13 -13.52
C LEU A 40 -12.83 32.05 -12.93
N SER A 41 -13.20 31.88 -11.66
CA SER A 41 -14.24 32.68 -11.00
C SER A 41 -13.70 33.93 -10.30
N CYS A 42 -12.48 33.86 -9.74
CA CYS A 42 -11.91 34.96 -8.95
C CYS A 42 -10.49 35.36 -9.35
N GLY A 43 -9.86 34.68 -10.32
CA GLY A 43 -8.52 34.98 -10.82
C GLY A 43 -7.37 34.57 -9.92
N LYS A 44 -7.61 33.94 -8.77
CA LYS A 44 -6.55 33.49 -7.86
C LYS A 44 -5.64 32.45 -8.54
N ILE A 45 -4.33 32.63 -8.43
CA ILE A 45 -3.32 31.67 -8.90
C ILE A 45 -3.20 30.52 -7.89
N ILE A 46 -3.23 29.28 -8.38
CA ILE A 46 -3.26 28.07 -7.55
C ILE A 46 -1.92 27.32 -7.69
N CYS A 47 -1.34 26.98 -6.54
CA CYS A 47 -0.09 26.23 -6.47
C CYS A 47 -0.32 24.77 -6.10
N THR A 48 0.72 23.93 -6.23
CA THR A 48 0.65 22.49 -5.93
C THR A 48 0.30 22.17 -4.48
N LEU A 49 0.52 23.08 -3.52
CA LEU A 49 0.14 22.86 -2.11
C LEU A 49 -1.36 23.01 -1.86
N GLU A 50 -2.03 23.90 -2.60
CA GLU A 50 -3.48 24.06 -2.50
C GLU A 50 -4.22 22.90 -3.19
N GLY A 51 -3.65 22.39 -4.29
CA GLY A 51 -4.19 21.27 -5.05
C GLY A 51 -5.46 21.64 -5.85
N PRO A 52 -6.06 20.66 -6.57
CA PRO A 52 -7.21 20.89 -7.47
C PRO A 52 -8.57 20.97 -6.73
N GLY A 53 -8.57 21.36 -5.45
CA GLY A 53 -9.78 21.47 -4.63
C GLY A 53 -10.64 22.71 -4.97
N PRO A 54 -11.69 22.99 -4.18
CA PRO A 54 -12.39 24.26 -4.27
C PRO A 54 -11.43 25.42 -3.98
N CYS A 55 -11.59 26.53 -4.69
CA CYS A 55 -10.74 27.69 -4.51
C CYS A 55 -10.81 28.19 -3.06
N THR A 56 -9.67 28.36 -2.40
CA THR A 56 -9.60 28.83 -1.01
C THR A 56 -10.02 30.28 -0.80
N PHE A 57 -10.19 31.05 -1.89
CA PHE A 57 -10.65 32.44 -1.83
C PHE A 57 -12.17 32.58 -2.04
N CYS A 58 -12.71 32.02 -3.13
CA CYS A 58 -14.13 32.17 -3.46
C CYS A 58 -14.97 30.90 -3.23
N GLY A 59 -14.36 29.79 -2.84
CA GLY A 59 -15.03 28.50 -2.62
C GLY A 59 -15.49 27.79 -3.90
N THR A 60 -15.39 28.42 -5.08
CA THR A 60 -15.85 27.82 -6.34
C THR A 60 -14.91 26.68 -6.77
N PRO A 61 -15.43 25.54 -7.26
CA PRO A 61 -14.58 24.48 -7.80
C PRO A 61 -13.77 24.98 -8.99
N VAL A 62 -12.46 24.74 -8.95
CA VAL A 62 -11.51 25.23 -9.97
C VAL A 62 -11.68 24.47 -11.28
N LEU A 63 -12.04 23.19 -11.18
CA LEU A 63 -12.38 22.34 -12.32
C LEU A 63 -13.87 22.03 -12.30
N SER A 64 -14.46 21.91 -13.49
CA SER A 64 -15.81 21.36 -13.63
C SER A 64 -15.88 19.91 -13.13
N ARG A 65 -17.07 19.46 -12.72
CA ARG A 65 -17.28 18.10 -12.21
C ARG A 65 -16.82 17.03 -13.21
N ASP A 66 -17.09 17.25 -14.49
CA ASP A 66 -16.72 16.31 -15.56
C ASP A 66 -15.21 16.23 -15.75
N GLN A 67 -14.51 17.38 -15.69
CA GLN A 67 -13.05 17.41 -15.76
C GLN A 67 -12.40 16.72 -14.54
N GLN A 68 -12.94 16.93 -13.34
CA GLN A 68 -12.47 16.24 -12.14
C GLN A 68 -12.66 14.72 -12.28
N HIS A 69 -13.82 14.28 -12.78
CA HIS A 69 -14.11 12.87 -13.00
C HIS A 69 -13.20 12.26 -14.08
N ALA A 70 -12.93 12.98 -15.17
CA ALA A 70 -12.02 12.53 -16.23
C ALA A 70 -10.61 12.28 -15.69
N LEU A 71 -10.07 13.20 -14.88
CA LEU A 71 -8.76 13.05 -14.24
C LEU A 71 -8.72 11.84 -13.29
N ILE A 72 -9.76 11.65 -12.47
CA ILE A 72 -9.86 10.50 -11.56
C ILE A 72 -9.90 9.19 -12.35
N THR A 73 -10.64 9.17 -13.47
CA THR A 73 -10.78 7.98 -14.31
C THR A 73 -9.47 7.63 -14.99
N GLU A 74 -8.75 8.62 -15.52
CA GLU A 74 -7.43 8.40 -16.11
C GLU A 74 -6.40 7.94 -15.07
N ALA A 75 -6.41 8.54 -13.87
CA ALA A 75 -5.55 8.13 -12.77
C ALA A 75 -5.82 6.69 -12.33
N LYS A 76 -7.09 6.27 -12.26
CA LYS A 76 -7.47 4.88 -11.98
C LYS A 76 -7.01 3.93 -13.07
N ARG A 77 -7.16 4.31 -14.34
CA ARG A 77 -6.71 3.49 -15.48
C ARG A 77 -5.20 3.25 -15.44
N LYS A 78 -4.39 4.30 -15.27
CA LYS A 78 -2.92 4.17 -15.18
C LYS A 78 -2.50 3.29 -14.00
N ARG A 79 -3.12 3.48 -12.83
CA ARG A 79 -2.87 2.60 -11.66
C ARG A 79 -3.25 1.14 -11.92
N ALA A 80 -4.35 0.90 -12.62
CA ALA A 80 -4.77 -0.45 -12.98
C ALA A 80 -3.81 -1.10 -13.98
N GLU A 81 -3.36 -0.36 -14.99
CA GLU A 81 -2.36 -0.82 -15.96
C GLU A 81 -1.02 -1.15 -15.28
N GLU A 82 -0.52 -0.27 -14.39
CA GLU A 82 0.68 -0.51 -13.61
C GLU A 82 0.54 -1.73 -12.68
N ALA A 83 -0.60 -1.89 -12.02
CA ALA A 83 -0.87 -3.06 -11.17
C ALA A 83 -0.91 -4.36 -11.99
N GLN A 84 -1.55 -4.35 -13.16
CA GLN A 84 -1.56 -5.48 -14.08
C GLN A 84 -0.15 -5.79 -14.61
N ALA A 85 0.64 -4.77 -14.95
CA ALA A 85 2.02 -4.94 -15.39
C ALA A 85 2.89 -5.57 -14.29
N ARG A 86 2.74 -5.10 -13.04
CA ARG A 86 3.41 -5.69 -11.86
C ARG A 86 2.99 -7.15 -11.65
N GLN A 87 1.70 -7.47 -11.76
CA GLN A 87 1.20 -8.84 -11.63
C GLN A 87 1.69 -9.76 -12.77
N ARG A 88 1.74 -9.25 -14.01
CA ARG A 88 2.31 -9.97 -15.16
C ARG A 88 3.81 -10.22 -14.98
N ALA A 89 4.56 -9.25 -14.46
CA ALA A 89 5.98 -9.43 -14.17
C ALA A 89 6.23 -10.45 -13.05
N ALA A 90 5.41 -10.45 -12.00
CA ALA A 90 5.50 -11.42 -10.90
C ALA A 90 5.15 -12.85 -11.36
N SER A 91 4.09 -13.02 -12.14
CA SER A 91 3.69 -14.34 -12.68
C SER A 91 4.69 -14.92 -13.68
N LYS A 92 5.40 -14.09 -14.45
CA LYS A 92 6.51 -14.56 -15.32
C LYS A 92 7.68 -15.14 -14.53
N LYS A 93 7.97 -14.64 -13.32
CA LYS A 93 9.04 -15.18 -12.45
C LYS A 93 8.65 -16.51 -11.79
N ALA A 94 7.37 -16.74 -11.53
CA ALA A 94 6.86 -17.98 -10.96
C ALA A 94 6.77 -19.15 -11.96
N LYS A 95 7.02 -18.90 -13.26
CA LYS A 95 6.91 -19.89 -14.35
C LYS A 95 8.27 -20.41 -14.84
N ALA A 96 9.34 -20.27 -14.04
CA ALA A 96 10.60 -20.96 -14.29
C ALA A 96 10.37 -22.49 -14.25
N PRO A 97 10.94 -23.26 -15.19
CA PRO A 97 10.66 -24.68 -15.32
C PRO A 97 11.41 -25.45 -14.24
N GLY A 98 10.77 -25.71 -13.10
CA GLY A 98 11.38 -26.49 -12.03
C GLY A 98 10.83 -26.23 -10.64
N ALA A 99 9.51 -26.36 -10.45
CA ALA A 99 8.92 -26.55 -9.12
C ALA A 99 7.51 -27.13 -9.28
N GLY A 100 7.41 -28.45 -9.26
CA GLY A 100 6.14 -29.14 -9.05
C GLY A 100 5.65 -28.87 -7.62
N GLY A 101 4.36 -28.56 -7.48
CA GLY A 101 3.72 -28.28 -6.19
C GLY A 101 2.60 -27.26 -6.34
N GLY A 102 1.51 -27.66 -6.99
CA GLY A 102 0.41 -26.79 -7.36
C GLY A 102 -0.40 -26.29 -6.16
N THR A 103 -0.12 -25.09 -5.69
CA THR A 103 -1.13 -24.28 -5.00
C THR A 103 -1.80 -23.36 -6.04
N VAL A 104 -2.98 -23.76 -6.47
CA VAL A 104 -3.78 -23.00 -7.44
C VAL A 104 -4.28 -21.74 -6.75
N ALA A 105 -3.90 -20.57 -7.27
CA ALA A 105 -4.42 -19.28 -6.78
C ALA A 105 -5.96 -19.29 -6.79
N TYR A 106 -6.58 -18.77 -5.72
CA TYR A 106 -8.04 -18.77 -5.54
C TYR A 106 -8.80 -18.19 -6.74
N SER A 107 -8.22 -17.20 -7.43
CA SER A 107 -8.76 -16.62 -8.66
C SER A 107 -8.89 -17.61 -9.83
N ALA A 108 -7.98 -18.58 -9.93
CA ALA A 108 -8.01 -19.58 -11.00
C ALA A 108 -9.09 -20.66 -10.78
N LYS A 109 -9.57 -20.86 -9.53
CA LYS A 109 -10.68 -21.78 -9.24
C LYS A 109 -12.05 -21.21 -9.66
N LEU A 110 -12.17 -19.89 -9.72
CA LEU A 110 -13.41 -19.22 -10.15
C LEU A 110 -13.52 -19.09 -11.66
N SER A 111 -12.40 -19.11 -12.39
CA SER A 111 -12.37 -18.88 -13.84
C SER A 111 -12.55 -20.15 -14.68
N GLY A 112 -13.06 -21.25 -14.12
CA GLY A 112 -13.44 -22.45 -14.88
C GLY A 112 -12.32 -23.15 -15.65
N ALA A 113 -11.05 -22.93 -15.27
CA ALA A 113 -9.93 -23.59 -15.93
C ALA A 113 -9.87 -25.06 -15.51
N VAL A 114 -10.13 -25.96 -16.47
CA VAL A 114 -10.00 -27.42 -16.30
C VAL A 114 -8.55 -27.76 -15.97
N ILE A 115 -8.32 -28.25 -14.76
CA ILE A 115 -7.03 -28.79 -14.32
C ILE A 115 -6.96 -30.26 -14.80
N PRO A 116 -5.85 -30.71 -15.42
CA PRO A 116 -5.70 -32.12 -15.79
C PRO A 116 -5.74 -32.98 -14.52
N ARG A 117 -6.74 -33.88 -14.47
CA ARG A 117 -6.96 -34.78 -13.35
C ARG A 117 -5.91 -35.89 -13.41
N LYS A 118 -4.82 -35.74 -12.66
CA LYS A 118 -3.88 -36.83 -12.43
C LYS A 118 -4.60 -37.85 -11.54
N THR A 119 -4.93 -39.00 -12.09
CA THR A 119 -5.54 -40.11 -11.34
C THR A 119 -4.44 -40.81 -10.56
N GLU A 120 -4.07 -40.21 -9.43
CA GLU A 120 -3.30 -40.87 -8.39
C GLU A 120 -4.33 -41.65 -7.55
N GLU A 121 -4.13 -42.95 -7.32
CA GLU A 121 -4.96 -43.70 -6.39
C GLU A 121 -4.81 -43.05 -5.01
N VAL A 122 -5.85 -42.36 -4.55
CA VAL A 122 -5.85 -41.58 -3.33
C VAL A 122 -6.03 -42.54 -2.16
N ASP A 123 -5.01 -42.69 -1.33
CA ASP A 123 -5.14 -43.33 -0.02
C ASP A 123 -5.81 -42.34 0.94
N TRP A 124 -7.08 -42.59 1.25
CA TRP A 124 -7.94 -41.67 2.00
C TRP A 124 -7.45 -41.47 3.44
N GLU A 125 -6.79 -42.46 4.04
CA GLU A 125 -6.31 -42.39 5.42
C GLU A 125 -5.08 -41.47 5.56
N GLU A 126 -4.21 -41.44 4.55
CA GLU A 126 -3.03 -40.58 4.54
C GLU A 126 -3.41 -39.10 4.33
N GLU A 127 -4.38 -38.84 3.45
CA GLU A 127 -4.90 -37.49 3.23
C GLU A 127 -5.65 -36.96 4.46
N GLU A 128 -6.43 -37.80 5.15
CA GLU A 128 -7.10 -37.40 6.40
C GLU A 128 -6.10 -37.02 7.50
N ARG A 129 -4.98 -37.76 7.62
CA ARG A 129 -3.89 -37.42 8.55
C ARG A 129 -3.25 -36.08 8.21
N LYS A 130 -2.97 -35.83 6.92
CA LYS A 130 -2.39 -34.57 6.44
C LYS A 130 -3.36 -33.42 6.64
N GLU A 131 -4.65 -33.64 6.41
CA GLU A 131 -5.68 -32.63 6.62
C GLU A 131 -5.84 -32.29 8.11
N ALA A 132 -5.83 -33.29 8.99
CA ALA A 132 -5.83 -33.11 10.43
C ALA A 132 -4.58 -32.35 10.92
N GLU A 133 -3.39 -32.66 10.40
CA GLU A 133 -2.16 -31.93 10.73
C GLU A 133 -2.22 -30.47 10.28
N ARG A 134 -2.69 -30.23 9.05
CA ARG A 134 -2.87 -28.87 8.50
C ARG A 134 -3.88 -28.07 9.31
N LEU A 135 -4.96 -28.71 9.75
CA LEU A 135 -5.98 -28.10 10.61
C LEU A 135 -5.40 -27.75 11.98
N SER A 136 -4.68 -28.67 12.61
CA SER A 136 -4.00 -28.43 13.89
C SER A 136 -2.98 -27.29 13.80
N LEU A 137 -2.19 -27.24 12.71
CA LEU A 137 -1.25 -26.15 12.47
C LEU A 137 -1.96 -24.79 12.33
N ALA A 138 -3.08 -24.76 11.58
CA ALA A 138 -3.87 -23.56 11.40
C ALA A 138 -4.51 -23.08 12.72
N GLU A 139 -4.99 -24.00 13.54
CA GLU A 139 -5.53 -23.72 14.88
C GLU A 139 -4.45 -23.18 15.81
N ALA A 140 -3.27 -23.81 15.86
CA ALA A 140 -2.14 -23.34 16.66
C ALA A 140 -1.65 -21.94 16.22
N HIS A 141 -1.65 -21.68 14.92
CA HIS A 141 -1.32 -20.35 14.40
C HIS A 141 -2.38 -19.31 14.77
N LYS A 142 -3.66 -19.67 14.71
CA LYS A 142 -4.78 -18.80 15.16
C LYS A 142 -4.67 -18.52 16.66
N GLU A 143 -4.42 -19.52 17.48
CA GLU A 143 -4.24 -19.37 18.93
C GLU A 143 -3.06 -18.45 19.24
N ARG A 144 -1.93 -18.59 18.52
CA ARG A 144 -0.78 -17.71 18.63
C ARG A 144 -1.14 -16.23 18.36
N LEU A 145 -1.96 -15.95 17.34
CA LEU A 145 -2.41 -14.59 17.05
C LEU A 145 -3.31 -14.04 18.16
N LEU A 146 -4.24 -14.86 18.67
CA LEU A 146 -5.11 -14.47 19.78
C LEU A 146 -4.32 -14.20 21.06
N GLU A 147 -3.25 -14.95 21.31
CA GLU A 147 -2.36 -14.70 22.45
C GLU A 147 -1.61 -13.38 22.31
N PHE A 148 -1.16 -13.01 21.09
CA PHE A 148 -0.61 -11.68 20.85
C PHE A 148 -1.62 -10.57 21.15
N ASP A 149 -2.88 -10.72 20.78
CA ASP A 149 -3.91 -9.72 21.09
C ASP A 149 -4.16 -9.62 22.61
N ARG A 150 -4.24 -10.77 23.30
CA ARG A 150 -4.44 -10.84 24.77
C ARG A 150 -3.28 -10.26 25.57
N THR A 151 -2.05 -10.44 25.09
CA THR A 151 -0.82 -9.97 25.77
C THR A 151 -0.43 -8.54 25.38
N SER A 152 -0.77 -8.10 24.16
CA SER A 152 -0.49 -6.73 23.70
C SER A 152 -1.25 -5.69 24.52
N ALA A 153 -2.51 -5.95 24.89
CA ALA A 153 -3.30 -5.06 25.74
C ALA A 153 -2.70 -4.87 27.15
N LYS A 154 -1.97 -5.88 27.66
CA LYS A 154 -1.32 -5.83 28.98
C LYS A 154 0.01 -5.06 28.96
N ARG A 155 0.66 -4.95 27.80
CA ARG A 155 1.97 -4.31 27.63
C ARG A 155 1.89 -2.78 27.46
N SER A 156 0.74 -2.23 27.06
CA SER A 156 0.56 -0.80 26.80
C SER A 156 -0.11 -0.01 27.94
N LYS A 157 -0.14 -0.54 29.18
CA LYS A 157 -0.67 0.22 30.31
C LYS A 157 0.32 1.32 30.72
N VAL A 158 0.07 2.54 30.26
CA VAL A 158 0.75 3.76 30.69
C VAL A 158 0.20 4.15 32.06
N ILE A 159 1.09 4.38 33.04
CA ILE A 159 0.77 4.84 34.41
C ILE A 159 0.37 6.31 34.38
#